data_AF-A0A9D8A365-F1
#
_entry.id   AF-A0A9D8A365-F1
#
_cell.length_a   1.000
_cell.length_b   1.000
_cell.length_c   1.000
_cell.angle_alpha   90.00
_cell.angle_beta   90.00
_cell.angle_gamma   90.00
#
_symmetry.space_group_name_H-M   'P 1'
#
loop_
_entity.id
_entity.type
_entity.pdbx_description
1 polymer ?
#
loop_
_entity_poly.entity_id
_entity_poly.type
_entity_poly.pdbx_seq_one_letter_code
_entity_poly.pdbx_strand_id
1 'polypeptide(L)' 'MNKEKRIEIFTRLQSDNPKPTTELNFNSNFELLISVLLSAQATDVSVN' A
#
# COMPACT_ATOMS: atom_id res chain seq x y z
N MET A 1 5.77 13.35 -18.94
CA MET A 1 4.94 12.12 -18.76
C MET A 1 3.63 12.32 -19.52
N ASN A 2 3.29 11.49 -20.51
CA ASN A 2 2.06 11.64 -21.32
C ASN A 2 0.95 10.65 -20.89
N LYS A 3 -0.25 10.75 -21.47
CA LYS A 3 -1.42 9.91 -21.11
C LYS A 3 -1.16 8.42 -21.36
N GLU A 4 -0.66 8.09 -22.55
CA GLU A 4 -0.39 6.71 -22.97
C GLU A 4 0.60 6.01 -22.05
N LYS A 5 1.73 6.66 -21.73
CA LYS A 5 2.73 6.09 -20.82
C LYS A 5 2.18 5.85 -19.41
N ARG A 6 1.30 6.72 -18.88
CA ARG A 6 0.69 6.50 -17.57
C ARG A 6 -0.22 5.27 -17.55
N ILE A 7 -1.04 5.10 -18.60
CA ILE A 7 -1.92 3.94 -18.74
C ILE A 7 -1.07 2.67 -18.79
N GLU A 8 -0.05 2.64 -19.64
CA GLU A 8 0.85 1.49 -19.77
C GLU A 8 1.53 1.11 -18.45
N ILE A 9 2.00 2.10 -17.67
CA ILE A 9 2.59 1.86 -16.34
C ILE A 9 1.57 1.19 -15.41
N PHE A 10 0.37 1.77 -15.26
CA PHE A 10 -0.64 1.21 -14.35
C PHE A 10 -1.17 -0.15 -14.82
N THR A 11 -1.29 -0.37 -16.13
CA THR A 11 -1.66 -1.68 -16.69
C THR A 11 -0.64 -2.75 -16.33
N ARG A 12 0.67 -2.45 -16.44
CA ARG A 12 1.73 -3.38 -16.02
C ARG A 12 1.71 -3.64 -14.53
N LEU A 13 1.60 -2.59 -13.71
CA LEU A 13 1.55 -2.72 -12.25
C LEU A 13 0.35 -3.56 -11.79
N GLN A 14 -0.83 -3.37 -12.40
CA GLN A 14 -2.02 -4.17 -12.10
C GLN A 14 -1.88 -5.63 -12.59
N SER A 15 -1.22 -5.87 -13.72
CA SER A 15 -0.97 -7.24 -14.18
C SER A 15 0.00 -7.98 -13.25
N ASP A 16 0.96 -7.28 -12.66
CA ASP A 16 1.97 -7.84 -11.76
C ASP A 16 1.42 -8.09 -10.35
N ASN A 17 0.67 -7.11 -9.81
CA ASN A 17 -0.04 -7.24 -8.54
C ASN A 17 -1.51 -6.82 -8.70
N PRO A 18 -2.43 -7.78 -8.95
CA PRO A 18 -3.84 -7.47 -9.21
C PRO A 18 -4.59 -6.85 -8.03
N LYS A 19 -4.13 -7.11 -6.79
CA LYS A 19 -4.78 -6.66 -5.55
C LYS A 19 -3.71 -6.22 -4.53
N PRO A 20 -2.99 -5.12 -4.79
CA PRO A 20 -1.99 -4.63 -3.85
C PRO A 20 -2.68 -4.21 -2.54
N THR A 21 -2.08 -4.60 -1.42
CA THR A 21 -2.54 -4.25 -0.07
C THR A 21 -1.37 -3.65 0.72
N THR A 22 -1.67 -3.02 1.85
CA THR A 22 -0.64 -2.54 2.79
C THR A 22 0.18 -3.71 3.38
N GLU A 23 1.42 -3.43 3.77
CA GLU A 23 2.30 -4.37 4.49
C GLU A 23 2.04 -4.37 6.01
N LEU A 24 1.16 -3.49 6.50
CA LEU A 24 0.74 -3.45 7.90
C LEU A 24 -0.23 -4.62 8.19
N ASN A 25 -0.01 -5.31 9.29
CA ASN A 25 -0.88 -6.35 9.81
C ASN A 25 -2.09 -5.73 10.52
N PHE A 26 -3.31 -6.15 10.15
CA PHE A 26 -4.54 -5.72 10.81
C PHE A 26 -5.68 -6.73 10.58
N ASN A 27 -6.56 -6.88 11.57
CA ASN A 27 -7.78 -7.71 11.48
C ASN A 27 -9.06 -6.87 11.56
N SER A 28 -8.94 -5.57 11.82
CA SER A 28 -10.07 -4.64 11.93
C SER A 28 -9.68 -3.25 11.41
N ASN A 29 -10.70 -2.47 11.02
CA ASN A 29 -10.49 -1.07 10.61
C ASN A 29 -9.89 -0.23 11.75
N PHE A 30 -10.18 -0.59 13.00
CA PHE A 30 -9.60 0.07 14.16
C PHE A 30 -8.11 -0.26 14.31
N GLU A 31 -7.72 -1.54 14.17
CA GLU A 31 -6.30 -1.93 14.14
C GLU A 31 -5.54 -1.20 13.04
N LEU A 32 -6.08 -1.16 11.81
CA LEU A 32 -5.44 -0.43 10.71
C LEU A 32 -5.26 1.06 11.03
N LEU A 33 -6.25 1.70 11.65
CA LEU A 33 -6.14 3.09 12.06
C LEU A 33 -4.99 3.30 13.05
N ILE A 34 -4.87 2.43 14.05
CA ILE A 34 -3.78 2.51 15.03
C ILE A 34 -2.42 2.24 14.36
N SER A 35 -2.30 1.22 13.51
CA SER A 35 -1.06 0.93 12.77
C SER A 35 -0.62 2.12 11.91
N VAL A 36 -1.55 2.81 11.25
CA VAL A 36 -1.25 4.02 10.46
C VAL A 36 -0.82 5.20 11.35
N LEU A 37 -1.37 5.34 12.55
CA LEU A 37 -0.93 6.38 13.49
C LEU A 37 0.51 6.15 13.99
N LEU A 38 0.89 4.88 14.18
CA LEU A 38 2.21 4.50 14.66
C LEU A 38 3.29 4.49 13.55
N SER A 39 2.91 4.47 12.28
CA SER A 39 3.86 4.40 11.16
C SER A 39 4.61 5.71 10.89
N ALA A 40 4.23 6.81 11.54
CA ALA A 40 4.91 8.09 11.40
C ALA A 40 6.39 7.98 11.81
N GLN A 41 7.29 8.09 10.83
CA GLN A 41 8.75 7.94 11.01
C GLN A 41 9.17 6.56 11.57
N ALA A 42 8.33 5.54 11.41
CA ALA A 42 8.64 4.15 11.72
C ALA A 42 8.66 3.30 10.44
N THR A 43 9.20 2.09 10.54
CA THR A 43 9.11 1.09 9.46
C THR A 43 7.93 0.18 9.72
N ASP A 44 7.32 -0.40 8.68
CA ASP A 44 6.19 -1.33 8.85
C ASP A 44 6.59 -2.55 9.73
N VAL A 45 7.86 -2.96 9.71
CA VAL A 45 8.43 -3.98 10.63
C VAL A 45 8.39 -3.56 12.10
N SER A 46 8.53 -2.26 12.39
CA SER A 46 8.46 -1.73 13.75
C SER A 46 7.03 -1.52 14.25
N VAL A 47 6.06 -1.44 13.34
CA VAL A 47 4.64 -1.21 13.65
C VAL A 47 3.90 -2.54 13.82
N ASN A 48 4.26 -3.54 13.02
CA ASN A 48 3.74 -4.91 13.05
C ASN A 48 4.14 -5.68 14.31
#